data_AF-A0AAQ4F8E2-F1
#
_entry.id   AF-A0AAQ4F8E2-F1
#
_cell.length_a   1.000
_cell.length_b   1.000
_cell.length_c   1.000
_cell.angle_alpha   90.00
_cell.angle_beta   90.00
_cell.angle_gamma   90.00
#
_symmetry.space_group_name_H-M   'P 1'
#
loop_
_entity.id
_entity.type
_entity.pdbx_description
1 polymer ?
#
loop_
_entity_poly.entity_id
_entity_poly.type
_entity_poly.pdbx_seq_one_letter_code
_entity_poly.pdbx_strand_id
1 'polypeptide(L)'
;MARAVTFALLLALSALAMCSAQRNRFNFNFQPPPPRHRFSVQAQGAGQNRRNFNVGGSVQGEYDVYRGKGGSRVVVSGGVAHGATRVDGKTYKGKPEGNVGIGVEIPIGKGR
;
A
#
# COMPACT_ATOMS: atom_id res chain seq x y z
N MET A 1 54.48 -21.91 25.15
CA MET A 1 53.15 -21.36 25.51
C MET A 1 52.66 -20.28 24.54
N ALA A 2 53.52 -19.37 24.06
CA ALA A 2 53.12 -18.28 23.14
C ALA A 2 52.42 -18.75 21.83
N ARG A 3 52.88 -19.84 21.20
CA ARG A 3 52.31 -20.36 19.94
C ARG A 3 50.86 -20.86 20.07
N ALA A 4 50.50 -21.46 21.20
CA ALA A 4 49.14 -21.94 21.45
C ALA A 4 48.17 -20.77 21.64
N VAL A 5 48.63 -19.71 22.32
CA VAL A 5 47.85 -18.48 22.55
C VAL A 5 47.61 -17.73 21.23
N THR A 6 48.62 -17.64 20.36
CA THR A 6 48.44 -17.01 19.04
C THR A 6 47.49 -17.79 18.14
N PHE A 7 47.53 -19.12 18.18
CA PHE A 7 46.58 -19.95 17.43
C PHE A 7 45.14 -19.78 17.94
N ALA A 8 44.94 -19.80 19.26
CA ALA A 8 43.62 -19.58 19.86
C ALA A 8 43.06 -18.18 19.51
N LEU A 9 43.92 -17.16 19.49
CA LEU A 9 43.52 -15.79 19.19
C LEU A 9 43.11 -15.61 17.72
N LEU A 10 43.85 -16.23 16.78
CA LEU A 10 43.47 -16.24 15.36
C LEU A 10 42.14 -16.96 15.11
N LEU A 11 41.90 -18.06 15.84
CA LEU A 11 40.67 -18.85 15.73
C LEU A 11 39.45 -18.09 16.29
N ALA A 12 39.64 -17.37 17.39
CA ALA A 12 38.61 -16.47 17.93
C ALA A 12 38.28 -15.32 16.96
N LEU A 13 39.32 -14.74 16.33
CA LEU A 13 39.14 -13.63 15.39
C LEU A 13 38.41 -14.06 14.12
N SER A 14 38.72 -15.24 13.59
CA SER A 14 38.04 -15.78 12.39
C SER A 14 36.58 -16.14 12.66
N ALA A 15 36.27 -16.71 13.84
CA ALA A 15 34.91 -16.99 14.25
C ALA A 15 34.07 -15.70 14.40
N LEU A 16 34.64 -14.65 14.99
CA LEU A 16 34.00 -13.34 15.11
C LEU A 16 33.74 -12.70 13.73
N ALA A 17 34.69 -12.80 12.81
CA ALA A 17 34.54 -12.28 11.45
C ALA A 17 33.46 -13.04 10.65
N MET A 18 33.37 -14.36 10.80
CA MET A 18 32.29 -15.14 10.18
C MET A 18 30.91 -14.80 10.78
N CYS A 19 30.82 -14.64 12.09
CA CYS A 19 29.57 -14.29 12.77
C CYS A 19 29.07 -12.88 12.39
N SER A 20 29.96 -11.92 12.19
CA SER A 20 29.60 -10.58 11.73
C SER A 20 29.17 -10.56 10.26
N ALA A 21 29.86 -11.33 9.40
CA ALA A 21 29.50 -11.47 8.00
C ALA A 21 28.14 -12.15 7.79
N GLN A 22 27.81 -13.14 8.62
CA GLN A 22 26.54 -13.87 8.51
C GLN A 22 25.33 -13.05 8.98
N ARG A 23 25.53 -12.06 9.88
CA ARG A 23 24.47 -11.14 10.34
C ARG A 23 24.04 -10.11 9.29
N ASN A 24 24.92 -9.74 8.36
CA ASN A 24 24.66 -8.70 7.36
C ASN A 24 24.39 -9.29 5.97
N ARG A 25 23.47 -10.26 5.87
CA ARG A 25 22.85 -10.57 4.57
C ARG A 25 21.94 -9.40 4.21
N PHE A 26 22.49 -8.44 3.48
CA PHE A 26 21.70 -7.38 2.86
C PHE A 26 20.71 -8.02 1.90
N ASN A 27 19.45 -8.10 2.34
CA ASN A 27 18.37 -8.53 1.48
C ASN A 27 18.05 -7.35 0.55
N PHE A 28 18.80 -7.28 -0.56
CA PHE A 28 18.51 -6.33 -1.64
C PHE A 28 17.24 -6.78 -2.35
N ASN A 29 16.09 -6.41 -1.78
CA ASN A 29 14.82 -6.60 -2.45
C ASN A 29 14.68 -5.48 -3.50
N PHE A 30 15.08 -5.78 -4.73
CA PHE A 30 15.01 -4.84 -5.87
C PHE A 30 13.59 -4.63 -6.40
N GLN A 31 12.58 -5.23 -5.77
CA GLN A 31 11.20 -4.94 -6.11
C GLN A 31 10.85 -3.53 -5.60
N PRO A 32 10.43 -2.62 -6.49
CA PRO A 32 10.01 -1.30 -6.05
C PRO A 32 8.89 -1.46 -5.03
N PRO A 33 8.96 -0.76 -3.89
CA PRO A 33 7.88 -0.79 -2.92
C PRO A 33 6.59 -0.36 -3.64
N PRO A 34 5.44 -1.02 -3.39
CA PRO A 34 4.20 -0.70 -4.08
C PRO A 34 3.90 0.81 -3.97
N PRO A 35 3.25 1.44 -4.96
CA PRO A 35 2.95 2.87 -4.90
C PRO A 35 2.23 3.25 -3.59
N ARG A 36 2.67 4.33 -2.93
CA ARG A 36 2.08 4.84 -1.67
C ARG A 36 0.76 5.57 -1.90
N HIS A 37 0.54 6.01 -3.12
CA HIS A 37 -0.66 6.70 -3.54
C HIS A 37 -1.40 5.79 -4.52
N ARG A 38 -2.71 5.65 -4.31
CA ARG A 38 -3.59 4.97 -5.24
C ARG A 38 -4.71 5.94 -5.55
N PHE A 39 -4.96 6.16 -6.83
CA PHE A 39 -6.06 6.98 -7.29
C PHE A 39 -6.92 6.13 -8.19
N SER A 40 -8.22 6.08 -7.91
CA SER A 40 -9.19 5.49 -8.80
C SER A 40 -10.18 6.56 -9.23
N VAL A 41 -10.40 6.63 -10.53
CA VAL A 41 -11.43 7.48 -11.13
C VAL A 41 -12.37 6.54 -11.85
N GLN A 42 -13.62 6.53 -11.42
CA GLN A 42 -14.67 5.76 -12.06
C GLN A 42 -15.65 6.74 -12.68
N ALA A 43 -15.94 6.55 -13.96
CA ALA A 43 -17.02 7.21 -14.64
C ALA A 43 -18.00 6.13 -15.06
N GLN A 44 -19.27 6.29 -14.69
CA GLN A 44 -20.36 5.40 -15.05
C GLN A 44 -21.36 6.18 -15.89
N GLY A 45 -21.68 5.66 -17.05
CA GLY A 45 -22.67 6.24 -17.95
C GLY A 45 -23.55 5.12 -18.50
N ALA A 46 -24.83 5.13 -18.16
CA ALA A 46 -25.82 4.18 -18.67
C ALA A 46 -26.97 4.97 -19.30
N GLY A 47 -27.17 4.81 -20.61
CA GLY A 47 -28.24 5.52 -21.34
C GLY A 47 -29.06 4.53 -22.14
N GLN A 48 -30.36 4.44 -21.84
CA GLN A 48 -31.27 3.56 -22.57
C GLN A 48 -31.99 4.33 -23.69
N ASN A 49 -32.21 5.65 -23.52
CA ASN A 49 -32.76 6.51 -24.56
C ASN A 49 -32.49 8.00 -24.25
N ARG A 50 -32.75 8.91 -25.21
CA ARG A 50 -32.53 10.37 -25.02
C ARG A 50 -33.28 10.99 -23.82
N ARG A 51 -34.34 10.32 -23.37
CA ARG A 51 -35.16 10.72 -22.21
C ARG A 51 -34.73 10.06 -20.89
N ASN A 52 -33.96 8.97 -20.95
CA ASN A 52 -33.53 8.16 -19.80
C ASN A 52 -32.03 7.88 -19.85
N PHE A 53 -31.26 8.58 -19.02
CA PHE A 53 -29.82 8.36 -18.87
C PHE A 53 -29.38 8.51 -17.41
N ASN A 54 -28.34 7.79 -17.03
CA ASN A 54 -27.66 7.90 -15.76
C ASN A 54 -26.19 8.19 -16.04
N VAL A 55 -25.66 9.26 -15.46
CA VAL A 55 -24.24 9.60 -15.54
C VAL A 55 -23.74 9.86 -14.13
N GLY A 56 -22.63 9.24 -13.76
CA GLY A 56 -22.03 9.36 -12.45
C GLY A 56 -20.53 9.30 -12.56
N GLY A 57 -19.85 10.00 -11.67
CA GLY A 57 -18.41 9.95 -11.53
C GLY A 57 -18.04 9.82 -10.06
N SER A 58 -17.02 9.03 -9.77
CA SER A 58 -16.41 8.99 -8.45
C SER A 58 -14.89 9.07 -8.58
N VAL A 59 -14.29 9.85 -7.70
CA VAL A 59 -12.84 9.94 -7.54
C VAL A 59 -12.51 9.45 -6.14
N GLN A 60 -11.58 8.52 -6.03
CA GLN A 60 -11.09 8.01 -4.75
C GLN A 60 -9.57 8.09 -4.73
N GLY A 61 -9.03 8.67 -3.67
CA GLY A 61 -7.61 8.69 -3.36
C GLY A 61 -7.33 7.92 -2.09
N GLU A 62 -6.29 7.10 -2.11
CA GLU A 62 -5.76 6.40 -0.95
C GLU A 62 -4.28 6.75 -0.81
N TYR A 63 -3.85 6.96 0.43
CA TYR A 63 -2.49 7.29 0.78
C TYR A 63 -2.00 6.45 1.96
N ASP A 64 -0.92 5.71 1.74
CA ASP A 64 -0.22 4.98 2.79
C ASP A 64 0.61 5.97 3.63
N VAL A 65 0.08 6.40 4.76
CA VAL A 65 0.75 7.30 5.72
C VAL A 65 1.93 6.61 6.40
N TYR A 66 1.81 5.30 6.66
CA TYR A 66 2.83 4.54 7.34
C TYR A 66 3.01 3.15 6.73
N ARG A 67 4.26 2.69 6.67
CA ARG A 67 4.63 1.32 6.31
C ARG A 67 5.70 0.78 7.26
N GLY A 68 5.34 -0.24 8.03
CA GLY A 68 6.24 -0.96 8.90
C GLY A 68 7.10 -1.96 8.13
N LYS A 69 8.29 -2.27 8.68
CA LYS A 69 9.23 -3.26 8.11
C LYS A 69 8.66 -4.69 8.00
N GLY A 70 7.58 -4.98 8.75
CA GLY A 70 6.84 -6.25 8.71
C GLY A 70 5.62 -6.28 7.78
N GLY A 71 5.46 -5.28 6.91
CA GLY A 71 4.34 -5.20 5.95
C GLY A 71 3.07 -4.56 6.49
N SER A 72 3.04 -4.14 7.75
CA SER A 72 1.94 -3.35 8.33
C SER A 72 1.84 -2.01 7.61
N ARG A 73 0.64 -1.58 7.23
CA ARG A 73 0.42 -0.26 6.64
C ARG A 73 -0.77 0.46 7.25
N VAL A 74 -0.65 1.77 7.37
CA VAL A 74 -1.75 2.67 7.72
C VAL A 74 -2.13 3.44 6.48
N VAL A 75 -3.38 3.31 6.06
CA VAL A 75 -3.93 3.88 4.84
C VAL A 75 -4.97 4.91 5.21
N VAL A 76 -4.87 6.10 4.65
CA VAL A 76 -5.91 7.11 4.70
C VAL A 76 -6.56 7.15 3.32
N SER A 77 -7.87 7.03 3.27
CA SER A 77 -8.65 7.09 2.05
C SER A 77 -9.62 8.25 2.09
N GLY A 78 -9.87 8.82 0.93
CA GLY A 78 -10.85 9.88 0.74
C GLY A 78 -11.41 9.81 -0.66
N GLY A 79 -12.69 10.12 -0.82
CA GLY A 79 -13.33 10.10 -2.11
C GLY A 79 -14.54 11.00 -2.18
N VAL A 80 -14.91 11.31 -3.41
CA VAL A 80 -16.10 12.08 -3.75
C VAL A 80 -16.80 11.40 -4.92
N ALA A 81 -18.10 11.25 -4.82
CA ALA A 81 -18.95 10.72 -5.87
C ALA A 81 -20.06 11.74 -6.17
N HIS A 82 -20.34 11.93 -7.45
CA HIS A 82 -21.44 12.77 -7.90
C HIS A 82 -22.05 12.20 -9.17
N GLY A 83 -23.37 12.25 -9.28
CA GLY A 83 -24.07 11.77 -10.46
C GLY A 83 -25.36 12.52 -10.72
N ALA A 84 -25.87 12.36 -11.92
CA ALA A 84 -27.14 12.88 -12.38
C ALA A 84 -27.87 11.78 -13.16
N THR A 85 -29.14 11.60 -12.86
CA THR A 85 -30.01 10.65 -13.54
C THR A 85 -31.18 11.39 -14.14
N ARG A 86 -31.46 11.17 -15.42
CA ARG A 86 -32.65 11.65 -16.10
C ARG A 86 -33.61 10.48 -16.27
N VAL A 87 -34.85 10.65 -15.78
CA VAL A 87 -35.94 9.68 -15.90
C VAL A 87 -37.16 10.42 -16.43
N ASP A 88 -37.71 9.93 -17.54
CA ASP A 88 -38.88 10.47 -18.22
C ASP A 88 -38.78 11.98 -18.50
N GLY A 89 -37.61 12.43 -18.94
CA GLY A 89 -37.36 13.84 -19.24
C GLY A 89 -37.16 14.75 -18.00
N LYS A 90 -37.28 14.23 -16.77
CA LYS A 90 -36.91 14.96 -15.54
C LYS A 90 -35.49 14.60 -15.13
N THR A 91 -34.64 15.61 -14.94
CA THR A 91 -33.27 15.42 -14.45
C THR A 91 -33.23 15.54 -12.94
N TYR A 92 -32.76 14.48 -12.30
CA TYR A 92 -32.45 14.40 -10.89
C TYR A 92 -30.94 14.49 -10.72
N LYS A 93 -30.47 15.52 -10.02
CA LYS A 93 -29.07 15.60 -9.61
C LYS A 93 -28.93 14.80 -8.31
N GLY A 94 -28.09 13.77 -8.35
CA GLY A 94 -27.67 13.06 -7.14
C GLY A 94 -26.92 14.01 -6.23
N LYS A 95 -27.02 13.80 -4.91
CA LYS A 95 -26.24 14.59 -3.96
C LYS A 95 -24.78 14.20 -4.11
N PRO A 96 -23.83 15.15 -4.02
CA PRO A 96 -22.43 14.80 -3.89
C PRO A 96 -22.24 14.04 -2.58
N GLU A 97 -21.67 12.85 -2.67
CA GLU A 97 -21.34 12.00 -1.52
C GLU A 97 -19.82 12.03 -1.33
N GLY A 98 -19.38 12.38 -0.14
CA GLY A 98 -17.97 12.37 0.24
C GLY A 98 -17.71 11.31 1.28
N ASN A 99 -16.64 10.54 1.12
CA ASN A 99 -16.19 9.57 2.11
C ASN A 99 -14.75 9.86 2.53
N VAL A 100 -14.47 9.64 3.81
CA VAL A 100 -13.11 9.67 4.38
C VAL A 100 -12.98 8.44 5.27
N GLY A 101 -11.87 7.73 5.15
CA GLY A 101 -11.59 6.49 5.87
C GLY A 101 -10.15 6.42 6.34
N ILE A 102 -9.94 5.70 7.44
CA ILE A 102 -8.61 5.33 7.92
C ILE A 102 -8.64 3.81 8.11
N GLY A 103 -7.72 3.12 7.45
CA GLY A 103 -7.55 1.67 7.52
C GLY A 103 -6.17 1.32 8.05
N VAL A 104 -6.11 0.29 8.88
CA VAL A 104 -4.84 -0.33 9.27
C VAL A 104 -4.83 -1.73 8.70
N GLU A 105 -3.85 -2.03 7.86
CA GLU A 105 -3.64 -3.37 7.32
C GLU A 105 -2.46 -4.00 8.02
N ILE A 106 -2.76 -5.09 8.72
CA ILE A 106 -1.77 -5.90 9.42
C ILE A 106 -1.69 -7.21 8.63
N PRO A 107 -0.58 -7.52 7.97
CA PRO A 107 -0.44 -8.79 7.28
C PRO A 107 -0.40 -9.91 8.32
N ILE A 108 -1.48 -10.69 8.39
CA ILE A 108 -1.53 -11.91 9.20
C ILE A 108 -0.84 -13.01 8.39
N GLY A 109 0.41 -13.30 8.73
CA GLY A 109 1.17 -14.41 8.15
C GLY A 109 2.25 -13.99 7.15
N LYS A 110 3.40 -13.57 7.67
CA LYS A 110 4.72 -13.95 7.13
C LYS A 110 5.78 -13.74 8.21
N GLY A 111 5.70 -14.57 9.25
CA GLY A 111 6.87 -14.90 10.04
C GLY A 111 7.64 -15.99 9.30
N ARG A 112 8.66 -15.60 8.54
CA ARG A 112 9.83 -16.43 8.22
C ARG A 112 11.03 -15.52 8.02
#